data_AF-A0A2G6GAD1-F1
#
_entry.id   AF-A0A2G6GAD1-F1
#
_cell.length_a   1.000
_cell.length_b   1.000
_cell.length_c   1.000
_cell.angle_alpha   90.00
_cell.angle_beta   90.00
_cell.angle_gamma   90.00
#
_symmetry.space_group_name_H-M   'P 1'
#
loop_
_entity.id
_entity.type
_entity.pdbx_description
1 polymer ?
#
loop_
_entity_poly.entity_id
_entity_poly.type
_entity_poly.pdbx_seq_one_letter_code
_entity_poly.pdbx_strand_id
1 'polypeptide(L)'
;MNKQEIKKCKHTKENKLFGFGAFVTLLILSILFTGSFFRTEIFDEVKDQIITDYKTEHNLVESISDEEILKKVDQEDQEFLGYFDYYYWFVIVLLPLAFFLMLLFMIGKMYGKVRANSVRLNKHQYPEVHKIFKEMSKELGFEETPELYLVNGNGALNAYATCVPGFRNFSAIYSDVLERCLKNNDMETLRFILGHELGHLKFNHIKWWYSFLTLWMNLPGIQYLFGLPLSRSRELGCDKIGQKLSKNMDGRPLMILSAGKYAYQDIDMEKYTKEHFEKKDFWAWISNFFSDHGNISWRIAAVRKKHQAGLFFKNKKDNTKK
;
A
#
# COMPACT_ATOMS: atom_id res chain seq x y z
N MET A 1 15.24 17.66 -10.62
CA MET A 1 13.89 17.78 -11.19
C MET A 1 13.13 18.91 -10.52
N ASN A 2 12.29 19.65 -11.25
CA ASN A 2 11.41 20.65 -10.64
C ASN A 2 10.14 20.01 -10.03
N LYS A 3 9.42 20.72 -9.15
CA LYS A 3 8.22 20.20 -8.47
C LYS A 3 7.13 19.73 -9.45
N GLN A 4 6.97 20.41 -10.59
CA GLN A 4 5.96 20.08 -11.58
C GLN A 4 6.30 18.79 -12.33
N GLU A 5 7.58 18.56 -12.63
CA GLU A 5 8.07 17.33 -13.27
C GLU A 5 7.88 16.12 -12.38
N ILE A 6 8.11 16.25 -11.08
CA ILE A 6 7.87 15.21 -10.08
C ILE A 6 6.38 14.88 -10.03
N LYS A 7 5.51 15.90 -9.98
CA LYS A 7 4.05 15.70 -9.98
C LYS A 7 3.55 15.01 -11.26
N LYS A 8 4.14 15.31 -12.42
CA LYS A 8 3.82 14.66 -13.71
C LYS A 8 4.21 13.17 -13.75
N CYS A 9 5.08 12.70 -12.85
CA CYS A 9 5.40 11.28 -12.76
C CYS A 9 4.24 10.47 -12.19
N LYS A 10 3.44 11.01 -11.26
CA LYS A 10 2.27 10.30 -10.72
C LYS A 10 1.34 9.80 -11.81
N HIS A 11 0.76 8.63 -11.59
CA HIS A 11 -0.25 8.12 -12.50
C HIS A 11 -1.51 9.00 -12.42
N THR A 12 -2.17 9.27 -13.56
CA THR A 12 -3.30 10.23 -13.62
C THR A 12 -4.50 9.85 -12.76
N LYS A 13 -4.63 8.56 -12.45
CA LYS A 13 -5.70 8.01 -11.62
C LYS A 13 -5.35 7.88 -10.14
N GLU A 14 -4.07 7.96 -9.77
CA GLU A 14 -3.61 7.70 -8.39
C GLU A 14 -4.27 8.64 -7.39
N ASN A 15 -4.19 9.95 -7.60
CA ASN A 15 -4.80 10.94 -6.69
C ASN A 15 -6.34 10.82 -6.63
N LYS A 16 -6.99 10.40 -7.72
CA LYS A 16 -8.45 10.23 -7.75
C LYS A 16 -8.88 9.02 -6.93
N LEU A 17 -8.18 7.90 -7.11
CA LEU A 17 -8.40 6.67 -6.32
C LEU A 17 -8.10 6.93 -4.84
N PHE A 18 -6.95 7.52 -4.53
CA PHE A 18 -6.61 7.87 -3.14
C PHE A 18 -7.63 8.83 -2.52
N GLY A 19 -8.02 9.89 -3.23
CA GLY A 19 -9.00 10.86 -2.74
C GLY A 19 -10.37 10.24 -2.46
N PHE A 20 -10.82 9.33 -3.33
CA PHE A 20 -12.04 8.56 -3.10
C PHE A 20 -11.94 7.66 -1.87
N GLY A 21 -10.82 6.94 -1.71
CA GLY A 21 -10.55 6.11 -0.54
C GLY A 21 -10.57 6.91 0.75
N ALA A 22 -9.85 8.02 0.77
CA ALA A 22 -9.77 8.92 1.92
C ALA A 22 -11.15 9.49 2.28
N PHE A 23 -11.93 9.92 1.29
CA PHE A 23 -13.28 10.43 1.51
C PHE A 23 -14.19 9.40 2.17
N VAL A 24 -14.24 8.17 1.63
CA VAL A 24 -15.08 7.09 2.19
C VAL A 24 -14.61 6.73 3.60
N THR A 25 -13.29 6.66 3.85
CA THR A 25 -12.76 6.40 5.19
C THR A 25 -13.21 7.47 6.18
N LEU A 26 -13.08 8.75 5.83
CA LEU A 26 -13.48 9.85 6.70
C LEU A 26 -15.00 9.88 6.93
N LEU A 27 -15.79 9.51 5.92
CA LEU A 27 -17.24 9.37 6.05
C LEU A 27 -17.62 8.26 7.03
N ILE A 28 -17.01 7.06 6.90
CA ILE A 28 -17.24 5.95 7.82
C ILE A 28 -16.85 6.33 9.25
N LEU A 29 -15.69 6.96 9.44
CA LEU A 29 -15.23 7.41 10.76
C LEU A 29 -16.18 8.46 11.35
N SER A 30 -16.69 9.38 10.54
CA SER A 30 -17.68 10.37 10.99
C SER A 30 -18.99 9.71 11.42
N ILE A 31 -19.47 8.72 10.67
CA ILE A 31 -20.69 7.97 11.01
C ILE A 31 -20.50 7.19 12.29
N LEU A 32 -19.40 6.45 12.43
CA LEU A 32 -19.09 5.69 13.65
C LEU A 32 -18.94 6.62 14.86
N PHE A 33 -18.28 7.76 14.69
CA PHE A 33 -18.11 8.75 15.74
C PHE A 33 -19.45 9.32 16.20
N THR A 34 -20.29 9.81 15.27
CA THR A 34 -21.62 10.32 15.62
C THR A 34 -22.51 9.21 16.19
N GLY A 35 -22.46 8.02 15.60
CA GLY A 35 -23.14 6.80 16.06
C GLY A 35 -22.83 6.46 17.51
N SER A 36 -21.57 6.66 17.93
CA SER A 36 -21.15 6.36 19.29
C SER A 36 -21.87 7.18 20.37
N PHE A 37 -22.45 8.34 20.03
CA PHE A 37 -23.21 9.16 20.97
C PHE A 37 -24.66 8.69 21.17
N PHE A 38 -25.22 7.88 20.27
CA PHE A 38 -26.58 7.33 20.38
C PHE A 38 -26.62 6.07 21.27
N ARG A 39 -25.91 6.10 22.41
CA ARG A 39 -25.79 4.96 23.33
C ARG A 39 -27.16 4.46 23.79
N THR A 40 -28.03 5.40 24.18
CA THR A 40 -29.37 5.11 24.71
C THR A 40 -30.24 4.42 23.67
N GLU A 41 -30.25 4.94 22.46
CA GLU A 41 -31.03 4.39 21.35
C GLU A 41 -30.51 3.00 20.94
N ILE A 42 -29.19 2.81 20.90
CA ILE A 42 -28.60 1.49 20.63
C ILE A 42 -28.95 0.50 21.76
N PHE A 43 -28.88 0.95 23.02
CA PHE A 43 -29.24 0.11 24.16
C PHE A 43 -30.70 -0.33 24.12
N ASP A 44 -31.61 0.62 23.85
CA ASP A 44 -33.04 0.36 23.74
C ASP A 44 -33.35 -0.58 22.57
N GLU A 45 -32.69 -0.41 21.42
CA GLU A 45 -32.86 -1.32 20.27
C GLU A 45 -32.40 -2.77 20.59
N VAL A 46 -31.27 -2.93 21.28
CA VAL A 46 -30.79 -4.25 21.73
C VAL A 46 -31.76 -4.88 22.73
N LYS A 47 -32.26 -4.08 23.68
CA LYS A 47 -33.23 -4.51 24.68
C LYS A 47 -34.56 -4.95 24.03
N ASP A 48 -35.06 -4.19 23.06
CA ASP A 48 -36.28 -4.50 22.30
C ASP A 48 -36.13 -5.78 21.47
N GLN A 49 -34.94 -6.00 20.90
CA GLN A 49 -34.63 -7.24 20.17
C GLN A 49 -34.69 -8.46 21.09
N ILE A 50 -34.06 -8.40 22.27
CA ILE A 50 -34.11 -9.48 23.28
C ILE A 50 -35.56 -9.77 23.70
N ILE A 51 -36.36 -8.73 23.95
CA ILE A 51 -37.78 -8.89 24.29
C ILE A 51 -38.54 -9.57 23.15
N THR A 52 -38.26 -9.19 21.90
CA THR A 52 -38.91 -9.74 20.71
C THR A 52 -38.54 -11.20 20.49
N ASP A 53 -37.27 -11.56 20.66
CA ASP A 53 -36.79 -12.93 20.55
C ASP A 53 -37.43 -13.80 21.63
N TYR A 54 -37.46 -13.33 22.89
CA TYR A 54 -38.14 -14.03 23.99
C TYR A 54 -39.64 -14.27 23.72
N LYS A 55 -40.37 -13.24 23.24
CA LYS A 55 -41.80 -13.36 22.87
C LYS A 55 -42.01 -14.42 21.79
N THR A 56 -41.10 -14.49 20.82
CA THR A 56 -41.16 -15.42 19.69
C THR A 56 -40.89 -16.86 20.14
N GLU A 57 -39.85 -17.10 20.94
CA GLU A 57 -39.52 -18.44 21.44
C GLU A 57 -40.62 -19.03 22.32
N HIS A 58 -41.28 -18.18 23.11
CA HIS A 58 -42.32 -18.59 24.05
C HIS A 58 -43.75 -18.52 23.48
N ASN A 59 -43.92 -18.22 22.19
CA ASN A 59 -45.22 -18.04 21.52
C ASN A 59 -46.18 -17.12 22.30
N LEU A 60 -45.67 -16.02 22.87
CA LEU A 60 -46.46 -15.09 23.66
C LEU A 60 -47.24 -14.14 22.75
N VAL A 61 -48.59 -14.23 22.77
CA VAL A 61 -49.49 -13.46 21.90
C VAL A 61 -50.17 -12.27 22.63
N GLU A 62 -50.03 -12.13 23.96
CA GLU A 62 -50.73 -11.13 24.79
C GLU A 62 -49.84 -10.33 25.76
N SER A 63 -50.42 -9.23 26.28
CA SER A 63 -49.82 -8.02 26.89
C SER A 63 -49.07 -8.19 28.21
N ILE A 64 -48.04 -9.04 28.24
CA ILE A 64 -47.05 -8.99 29.33
C ILE A 64 -46.22 -7.73 29.16
N SER A 65 -46.02 -6.97 30.24
CA SER A 65 -45.21 -5.74 30.19
C SER A 65 -43.75 -6.07 29.90
N ASP A 66 -43.07 -5.20 29.16
CA ASP A 66 -41.66 -5.42 28.78
C ASP A 66 -40.74 -5.55 30.02
N GLU A 67 -41.07 -4.88 31.13
CA GLU A 67 -40.37 -5.03 32.41
C GLU A 67 -40.53 -6.43 33.04
N GLU A 68 -41.71 -7.04 32.91
CA GLU A 68 -41.94 -8.40 33.38
C GLU A 68 -41.27 -9.44 32.49
N ILE A 69 -41.20 -9.17 31.18
CA ILE A 69 -40.47 -10.02 30.25
C ILE A 69 -38.99 -9.98 30.58
N LEU A 70 -38.39 -8.81 30.73
CA LEU A 70 -36.97 -8.66 31.06
C LEU A 70 -36.54 -9.42 32.32
N LYS A 71 -37.41 -9.47 33.35
CA LYS A 71 -37.16 -10.27 34.57
C LYS A 71 -37.20 -11.78 34.34
N LYS A 72 -37.84 -12.23 33.26
CA LYS A 72 -38.02 -13.64 32.88
C LYS A 72 -37.10 -14.08 31.74
N VAL A 73 -36.46 -13.14 31.04
CA VAL A 73 -35.39 -13.44 30.08
C VAL A 73 -34.27 -14.16 30.82
N ASP A 74 -33.60 -15.06 30.10
CA ASP A 74 -32.46 -15.82 30.58
C ASP A 74 -31.41 -14.93 31.26
N GLN A 75 -30.75 -15.49 32.27
CA GLN A 75 -29.74 -14.78 33.06
C GLN A 75 -28.61 -14.24 32.19
N GLU A 76 -28.27 -14.94 31.11
CA GLU A 76 -27.24 -14.54 30.15
C GLU A 76 -27.55 -13.19 29.48
N ASP A 77 -28.79 -12.97 29.04
CA ASP A 77 -29.21 -11.73 28.39
C ASP A 77 -29.31 -10.56 29.38
N GLN A 78 -29.76 -10.82 30.61
CA GLN A 78 -29.78 -9.82 31.67
C GLN A 78 -28.36 -9.35 32.01
N GLU A 79 -27.42 -10.30 32.13
CA GLU A 79 -26.01 -9.99 32.34
C GLU A 79 -25.41 -9.25 31.15
N PHE A 80 -25.74 -9.65 29.92
CA PHE A 80 -25.30 -8.99 28.69
C PHE A 80 -25.73 -7.51 28.65
N LEU A 81 -27.00 -7.21 28.92
CA LEU A 81 -27.48 -5.82 28.97
C LEU A 81 -26.72 -5.00 30.03
N GLY A 82 -26.51 -5.56 31.22
CA GLY A 82 -25.73 -4.91 32.28
C GLY A 82 -24.28 -4.62 31.86
N TYR A 83 -23.63 -5.60 31.23
CA TYR A 83 -22.27 -5.43 30.71
C TYR A 83 -22.20 -4.45 29.55
N PHE A 84 -23.14 -4.50 28.62
CA PHE A 84 -23.21 -3.58 27.49
C PHE A 84 -23.29 -2.14 28.01
N ASP A 85 -24.23 -1.85 28.92
CA ASP A 85 -24.41 -0.50 29.45
C ASP A 85 -23.16 0.00 30.16
N TYR A 86 -22.58 -0.84 31.03
CA TYR A 86 -21.40 -0.48 31.82
C TYR A 86 -20.14 -0.32 30.96
N TYR A 87 -19.88 -1.24 30.02
CA TYR A 87 -18.65 -1.27 29.24
C TYR A 87 -18.71 -0.48 27.94
N TYR A 88 -19.87 0.03 27.52
CA TYR A 88 -20.06 0.72 26.24
C TYR A 88 -18.94 1.73 25.92
N TRP A 89 -18.72 2.71 26.81
CA TRP A 89 -17.71 3.75 26.59
C TRP A 89 -16.28 3.22 26.66
N PHE A 90 -16.04 2.19 27.47
CA PHE A 90 -14.74 1.52 27.49
C PHE A 90 -14.45 0.86 26.14
N VAL A 91 -15.42 0.18 25.53
CA VAL A 91 -15.24 -0.43 24.21
C VAL A 91 -15.03 0.64 23.15
N ILE A 92 -15.88 1.67 23.10
CA ILE A 92 -15.80 2.76 22.11
C ILE A 92 -14.45 3.49 22.14
N VAL A 93 -13.86 3.67 23.32
CA VAL A 93 -12.59 4.39 23.47
C VAL A 93 -11.38 3.45 23.38
N LEU A 94 -11.40 2.33 24.12
CA LEU A 94 -10.22 1.46 24.25
C LEU A 94 -9.99 0.61 23.01
N LEU A 95 -11.04 0.20 22.28
CA LEU A 95 -10.85 -0.66 21.10
C LEU A 95 -10.12 0.08 19.95
N PRO A 96 -10.50 1.30 19.54
CA PRO A 96 -9.73 2.05 18.56
C PRO A 96 -8.32 2.39 19.04
N LEU A 97 -8.16 2.71 20.33
CA LEU A 97 -6.85 3.00 20.92
C LEU A 97 -5.95 1.75 20.89
N ALA A 98 -6.46 0.60 21.31
CA ALA A 98 -5.73 -0.67 21.30
C ALA A 98 -5.33 -1.04 19.87
N PHE A 99 -6.23 -0.88 18.90
CA PHE A 99 -5.93 -1.10 17.49
C PHE A 99 -4.83 -0.16 16.98
N PHE A 100 -4.89 1.13 17.32
CA PHE A 100 -3.87 2.11 16.97
C PHE A 100 -2.50 1.77 17.58
N LEU A 101 -2.46 1.41 18.87
CA LEU A 101 -1.24 1.00 19.56
C LEU A 101 -0.66 -0.29 18.97
N MET A 102 -1.50 -1.25 18.61
CA MET A 102 -1.10 -2.48 17.91
C MET A 102 -0.44 -2.15 16.56
N LEU A 103 -1.01 -1.24 15.77
CA LEU A 103 -0.40 -0.80 14.50
C LEU A 103 0.96 -0.14 14.72
N LEU A 104 1.08 0.76 15.70
CA LEU A 104 2.35 1.39 16.06
C LEU A 104 3.40 0.35 16.48
N PHE A 105 3.01 -0.61 17.31
CA PHE A 105 3.88 -1.71 17.73
C PHE A 105 4.36 -2.54 16.53
N MET A 106 3.47 -2.91 15.62
CA MET A 106 3.81 -3.69 14.43
C MET A 106 4.79 -2.95 13.52
N ILE A 107 4.57 -1.65 13.26
CA ILE A 107 5.49 -0.82 12.47
C ILE A 107 6.84 -0.66 13.18
N GLY A 108 6.83 -0.39 14.48
CA GLY A 108 8.02 -0.25 15.31
C GLY A 108 8.87 -1.52 15.34
N LYS A 109 8.24 -2.68 15.52
CA LYS A 109 8.87 -4.01 15.45
C LYS A 109 9.52 -4.26 14.09
N MET A 110 8.81 -3.94 13.00
CA MET A 110 9.35 -4.09 11.64
C MET A 110 10.60 -3.21 11.44
N TYR A 111 10.54 -1.95 11.86
CA TYR A 111 11.67 -1.04 11.79
C TYR A 111 12.87 -1.50 12.60
N GLY A 112 12.63 -1.90 13.86
CA GLY A 112 13.66 -2.42 14.75
C GLY A 112 14.36 -3.63 14.13
N LYS A 113 13.59 -4.54 13.52
CA LYS A 113 14.14 -5.71 12.82
C LYS A 113 15.07 -5.31 11.68
N VAL A 114 14.67 -4.37 10.82
CA VAL A 114 15.52 -3.91 9.71
C VAL A 114 16.78 -3.28 10.27
N ARG A 115 16.65 -2.28 11.15
CA ARG A 115 17.80 -1.54 11.67
C ARG A 115 18.80 -2.43 12.43
N ALA A 116 18.32 -3.43 13.17
CA ALA A 116 19.18 -4.32 13.94
C ALA A 116 19.89 -5.40 13.09
N ASN A 117 19.27 -5.83 11.98
CA ASN A 117 19.75 -6.97 11.18
C ASN A 117 20.20 -6.59 9.77
N SER A 118 20.43 -5.30 9.49
CA SER A 118 20.86 -4.81 8.17
C SER A 118 22.01 -3.82 8.29
N VAL A 119 22.68 -3.55 7.17
CA VAL A 119 23.87 -2.69 7.11
C VAL A 119 23.49 -1.32 6.54
N ARG A 120 23.74 -0.24 7.27
CA ARG A 120 23.38 1.12 6.81
C ARG A 120 24.32 1.61 5.70
N LEU A 121 23.82 1.81 4.49
CA LEU A 121 24.60 2.37 3.39
C LEU A 121 24.95 3.85 3.64
N ASN A 122 26.16 4.08 4.11
CA ASN A 122 26.70 5.38 4.47
C ASN A 122 28.08 5.61 3.81
N LYS A 123 28.64 6.81 3.99
CA LYS A 123 29.92 7.24 3.41
C LYS A 123 31.12 6.34 3.76
N HIS A 124 31.05 5.54 4.82
CA HIS A 124 32.13 4.64 5.24
C HIS A 124 31.94 3.20 4.75
N GLN A 125 30.69 2.74 4.54
CA GLN A 125 30.42 1.36 4.14
C GLN A 125 30.27 1.21 2.62
N TYR A 126 29.52 2.11 1.97
CA TYR A 126 29.31 2.12 0.51
C TYR A 126 29.31 3.57 0.01
N PRO A 127 30.49 4.22 -0.10
CA PRO A 127 30.60 5.66 -0.39
C PRO A 127 29.96 6.05 -1.71
N GLU A 128 30.14 5.25 -2.76
CA GLU A 128 29.62 5.52 -4.10
C GLU A 128 28.08 5.43 -4.13
N VAL A 129 27.52 4.35 -3.60
CA VAL A 129 26.07 4.14 -3.52
C VAL A 129 25.41 5.23 -2.66
N HIS A 130 26.04 5.56 -1.53
CA HIS A 130 25.57 6.63 -0.66
C HIS A 130 25.57 8.00 -1.37
N LYS A 131 26.61 8.30 -2.15
CA LYS A 131 26.69 9.54 -2.96
C LYS A 131 25.55 9.59 -3.99
N ILE A 132 25.35 8.52 -4.74
CA ILE A 132 24.28 8.41 -5.75
C ILE A 132 22.90 8.60 -5.11
N PHE A 133 22.64 7.92 -3.99
CA PHE A 133 21.36 8.01 -3.29
C PHE A 133 21.10 9.43 -2.74
N LYS A 134 22.13 10.08 -2.21
CA LYS A 134 22.08 11.47 -1.75
C LYS A 134 21.78 12.44 -2.88
N GLU A 135 22.43 12.28 -4.03
CA GLU A 135 22.19 13.10 -5.22
C GLU A 135 20.75 12.96 -5.72
N MET A 136 20.24 11.74 -5.85
CA MET A 136 18.86 11.48 -6.28
C MET A 136 17.84 12.05 -5.27
N SER A 137 18.12 11.91 -3.97
CA SER A 137 17.28 12.48 -2.91
C SER A 137 17.22 14.01 -3.01
N LYS A 138 18.37 14.66 -3.22
CA LYS A 138 18.42 16.11 -3.45
C LYS A 138 17.66 16.50 -4.71
N GLU A 139 17.79 15.73 -5.78
CA GLU A 139 17.12 15.98 -7.06
C GLU A 139 15.59 15.90 -6.96
N LEU A 140 15.07 15.03 -6.09
CA LEU A 140 13.66 14.93 -5.74
C LEU A 140 13.19 15.95 -4.70
N GLY A 141 14.09 16.80 -4.20
CA GLY A 141 13.80 17.84 -3.23
C GLY A 141 13.43 17.29 -1.86
N PHE A 142 14.17 16.29 -1.37
CA PHE A 142 14.17 15.92 0.04
C PHE A 142 15.06 16.88 0.83
N GLU A 143 14.59 17.33 1.99
CA GLU A 143 15.37 18.20 2.91
C GLU A 143 16.49 17.40 3.58
N GLU A 144 16.15 16.24 4.12
CA GLU A 144 17.10 15.25 4.63
C GLU A 144 17.14 14.03 3.70
N THR A 145 18.35 13.51 3.44
CA THR A 145 18.49 12.25 2.69
C THR A 145 17.92 11.10 3.52
N PRO A 146 16.95 10.33 3.01
CA PRO A 146 16.43 9.15 3.69
C PRO A 146 17.54 8.16 4.07
N GLU A 147 17.34 7.36 5.10
CA GLU A 147 18.30 6.31 5.41
C GLU A 147 18.20 5.18 4.38
N LEU A 148 19.32 4.57 4.00
CA LEU A 148 19.36 3.44 3.09
C LEU A 148 20.03 2.25 3.79
N TYR A 149 19.39 1.10 3.78
CA TYR A 149 19.87 -0.13 4.41
C TYR A 149 20.09 -1.24 3.37
N LEU A 150 21.15 -2.00 3.55
CA LEU A 150 21.44 -3.22 2.81
C LEU A 150 20.92 -4.40 3.62
N VAL A 151 19.90 -5.05 3.08
CA VAL A 151 19.22 -6.19 3.69
C VAL A 151 19.65 -7.47 2.96
N ASN A 152 19.88 -8.56 3.69
CA ASN A 152 20.13 -9.85 3.05
C ASN A 152 18.89 -10.31 2.28
N GLY A 153 19.04 -10.51 0.97
CA GLY A 153 17.97 -10.96 0.09
C GLY A 153 17.79 -12.48 0.04
N ASN A 154 18.74 -13.28 0.54
CA ASN A 154 18.71 -14.75 0.48
C ASN A 154 18.36 -15.30 -0.92
N GLY A 155 18.89 -14.69 -1.99
CA GLY A 155 18.58 -15.11 -3.36
C GLY A 155 17.36 -14.44 -3.99
N ALA A 156 16.51 -13.79 -3.20
CA ALA A 156 15.38 -13.02 -3.70
C ALA A 156 15.80 -11.63 -4.19
N LEU A 157 15.07 -11.10 -5.17
CA LEU A 157 15.26 -9.75 -5.69
C LEU A 157 14.17 -8.84 -5.15
N ASN A 158 14.57 -7.86 -4.34
CA ASN A 158 13.65 -6.85 -3.85
C ASN A 158 14.39 -5.56 -3.47
N ALA A 159 13.65 -4.47 -3.46
CA ALA A 159 13.97 -3.25 -2.75
C ALA A 159 12.66 -2.71 -2.20
N TYR A 160 12.68 -2.06 -1.05
CA TYR A 160 11.46 -1.46 -0.51
C TYR A 160 11.75 -0.17 0.25
N ALA A 161 10.87 0.80 0.10
CA ALA A 161 10.80 1.99 0.93
C ALA A 161 9.78 1.79 2.05
N THR A 162 10.09 2.30 3.24
CA THR A 162 9.12 2.31 4.35
C THR A 162 9.39 3.50 5.30
N CYS A 163 8.41 3.81 6.15
CA CYS A 163 8.44 4.97 7.03
C CYS A 163 7.89 4.55 8.38
N VAL A 164 8.59 4.95 9.44
CA VAL A 164 8.07 4.87 10.79
C VAL A 164 7.37 6.19 11.13
N PRO A 165 6.14 6.18 11.66
CA PRO A 165 5.50 7.35 12.23
C PRO A 165 6.45 8.04 13.24
N GLY A 166 6.73 9.33 13.06
CA GLY A 166 7.50 10.13 14.02
C GLY A 166 9.03 9.95 14.02
N PHE A 167 9.62 9.13 13.13
CA PHE A 167 11.08 8.93 13.08
C PHE A 167 11.70 9.45 11.78
N ARG A 168 11.96 8.60 10.78
CA ARG A 168 12.55 9.01 9.49
C ARG A 168 12.04 8.11 8.36
N ASN A 169 12.03 8.67 7.16
CA ASN A 169 11.88 7.89 5.93
C ASN A 169 13.14 7.05 5.73
N PHE A 170 12.98 5.77 5.39
CA PHE A 170 14.11 4.93 5.00
C PHE A 170 13.76 4.02 3.83
N SER A 171 14.80 3.54 3.18
CA SER A 171 14.73 2.59 2.08
C SER A 171 15.67 1.42 2.39
N ALA A 172 15.33 0.26 1.86
CA ALA A 172 16.11 -0.95 1.94
C ALA A 172 16.33 -1.49 0.52
N ILE A 173 17.55 -1.95 0.26
CA ILE A 173 17.92 -2.65 -0.97
C ILE A 173 18.44 -4.04 -0.61
N TYR A 174 18.01 -5.06 -1.35
CA TYR A 174 18.51 -6.42 -1.11
C TYR A 174 19.93 -6.57 -1.63
N SER A 175 20.74 -7.35 -0.92
CA SER A 175 22.11 -7.69 -1.27
C SER A 175 22.25 -8.18 -2.70
N ASP A 176 21.33 -9.03 -3.13
CA ASP A 176 21.30 -9.66 -4.45
C ASP A 176 21.18 -8.64 -5.60
N VAL A 177 20.44 -7.55 -5.38
CA VAL A 177 20.28 -6.47 -6.35
C VAL A 177 21.53 -5.60 -6.36
N LEU A 178 21.97 -5.16 -5.17
CA LEU A 178 23.12 -4.26 -5.04
C LEU A 178 24.39 -4.91 -5.57
N GLU A 179 24.70 -6.13 -5.13
CA GLU A 179 25.86 -6.89 -5.55
C GLU A 179 25.88 -7.06 -7.07
N ARG A 180 24.74 -7.43 -7.67
CA ARG A 180 24.68 -7.65 -9.12
C ARG A 180 24.90 -6.37 -9.91
N CYS A 181 24.27 -5.27 -9.51
CA CYS A 181 24.46 -3.99 -10.19
C CYS A 181 25.92 -3.54 -10.11
N LEU A 182 26.57 -3.68 -8.95
CA LEU A 182 27.97 -3.31 -8.78
C LEU A 182 28.90 -4.24 -9.58
N LYS A 183 28.70 -5.56 -9.53
CA LYS A 183 29.51 -6.53 -10.29
C LYS A 183 29.43 -6.33 -11.80
N ASN A 184 28.27 -5.93 -12.31
CA ASN A 184 28.07 -5.67 -13.74
C ASN A 184 28.39 -4.23 -14.15
N ASN A 185 28.81 -3.36 -13.21
CA ASN A 185 28.92 -1.92 -13.42
C ASN A 185 27.64 -1.28 -13.99
N ASP A 186 26.47 -1.82 -13.62
CA ASP A 186 25.15 -1.42 -14.10
C ASP A 186 24.54 -0.35 -13.20
N MET A 187 25.13 0.84 -13.26
CA MET A 187 24.70 1.98 -12.45
C MET A 187 23.35 2.54 -12.88
N GLU A 188 22.94 2.35 -14.13
CA GLU A 188 21.60 2.75 -14.59
C GLU A 188 20.52 1.95 -13.87
N THR A 189 20.66 0.62 -13.79
CA THR A 189 19.73 -0.25 -13.06
C THR A 189 19.70 0.08 -11.57
N LEU A 190 20.86 0.28 -10.95
CA LEU A 190 20.91 0.68 -9.53
C LEU A 190 20.17 2.00 -9.28
N ARG A 191 20.42 3.03 -10.11
CA ARG A 191 19.73 4.32 -10.01
C ARG A 191 18.24 4.20 -10.25
N PHE A 192 17.81 3.33 -11.16
CA PHE A 192 16.39 3.13 -11.44
C PHE A 192 15.69 2.53 -10.23
N ILE A 193 16.24 1.47 -9.64
CA ILE A 193 15.65 0.76 -8.49
C ILE A 193 15.61 1.70 -7.27
N LEU A 194 16.73 2.34 -6.94
CA LEU A 194 16.78 3.31 -5.83
C LEU A 194 15.84 4.50 -6.08
N GLY A 195 15.75 4.97 -7.32
CA GLY A 195 14.85 6.04 -7.73
C GLY A 195 13.38 5.65 -7.59
N HIS A 196 13.01 4.42 -7.96
CA HIS A 196 11.68 3.87 -7.77
C HIS A 196 11.29 3.91 -6.27
N GLU A 197 12.16 3.43 -5.39
CA GLU A 197 11.92 3.47 -3.93
C GLU A 197 11.81 4.89 -3.38
N LEU A 198 12.67 5.80 -3.84
CA LEU A 198 12.55 7.22 -3.51
C LEU A 198 11.22 7.82 -4.00
N GLY A 199 10.65 7.30 -5.08
CA GLY A 199 9.31 7.63 -5.57
C GLY A 199 8.23 7.34 -4.54
N HIS A 200 8.26 6.16 -3.92
CA HIS A 200 7.33 5.79 -2.84
C HIS A 200 7.44 6.73 -1.64
N LEU A 201 8.66 7.11 -1.26
CA LEU A 201 8.89 8.11 -0.22
C LEU A 201 8.34 9.48 -0.62
N LYS A 202 8.64 9.93 -1.84
CA LYS A 202 8.29 11.27 -2.32
C LYS A 202 6.78 11.47 -2.44
N PHE A 203 6.06 10.42 -2.83
CA PHE A 203 4.61 10.43 -3.00
C PHE A 203 3.84 10.00 -1.75
N ASN A 204 4.54 9.76 -0.63
CA ASN A 204 3.97 9.35 0.65
C ASN A 204 3.20 8.02 0.64
N HIS A 205 3.47 7.14 -0.33
CA HIS A 205 2.78 5.86 -0.49
C HIS A 205 2.89 4.92 0.71
N ILE A 206 3.94 5.13 1.49
CA ILE A 206 4.39 4.29 2.61
C ILE A 206 4.16 4.97 3.96
N LYS A 207 3.50 6.13 3.98
CA LYS A 207 3.09 6.78 5.24
C LYS A 207 1.91 6.03 5.83
N TRP A 208 1.90 5.85 7.15
CA TRP A 208 0.82 5.16 7.86
C TRP A 208 -0.56 5.75 7.56
N TRP A 209 -0.66 7.09 7.46
CA TRP A 209 -1.92 7.77 7.15
C TRP A 209 -2.43 7.43 5.75
N TYR A 210 -1.53 7.13 4.80
CA TYR A 210 -1.93 6.75 3.45
C TYR A 210 -2.63 5.39 3.48
N SER A 211 -2.03 4.42 4.16
CA SER A 211 -2.63 3.10 4.38
C SER A 211 -3.93 3.18 5.18
N PHE A 212 -3.95 3.97 6.25
CA PHE A 212 -5.14 4.19 7.08
C PHE A 212 -6.31 4.76 6.27
N LEU A 213 -6.09 5.83 5.49
CA LEU A 213 -7.11 6.46 4.67
C LEU A 213 -7.61 5.59 3.50
N THR A 214 -6.98 4.45 3.24
CA THR A 214 -7.36 3.52 2.16
C THR A 214 -7.65 2.13 2.68
N LEU A 215 -7.80 1.95 4.01
CA LEU A 215 -7.86 0.63 4.64
C LEU A 215 -9.01 -0.22 4.08
N TRP A 216 -10.21 0.35 3.97
CA TRP A 216 -11.40 -0.34 3.46
C TRP A 216 -11.24 -0.82 2.01
N MET A 217 -10.37 -0.19 1.22
CA MET A 217 -10.10 -0.62 -0.15
C MET A 217 -9.40 -1.97 -0.21
N ASN A 218 -8.87 -2.48 0.90
CA ASN A 218 -8.22 -3.80 0.98
C ASN A 218 -9.18 -4.89 1.47
N LEU A 219 -10.46 -4.60 1.66
CA LEU A 219 -11.46 -5.61 2.04
C LEU A 219 -11.64 -6.64 0.91
N PRO A 220 -11.96 -7.91 1.25
CA PRO A 220 -12.24 -8.95 0.27
C PRO A 220 -13.27 -8.50 -0.78
N GLY A 221 -13.00 -8.77 -2.06
CA GLY A 221 -13.82 -8.33 -3.19
C GLY A 221 -13.58 -6.87 -3.60
N ILE A 222 -13.62 -5.93 -2.65
CA ILE A 222 -13.41 -4.48 -2.91
C ILE A 222 -12.01 -4.20 -3.45
N GLN A 223 -11.01 -4.94 -2.96
CA GLN A 223 -9.61 -4.78 -3.36
C GLN A 223 -9.38 -4.85 -4.88
N TYR A 224 -10.13 -5.65 -5.61
CA TYR A 224 -9.94 -5.80 -7.05
C TYR A 224 -10.33 -4.54 -7.84
N LEU A 225 -11.27 -3.75 -7.30
CA LEU A 225 -11.79 -2.55 -7.95
C LEU A 225 -11.09 -1.27 -7.51
N PHE A 226 -10.51 -1.25 -6.30
CA PHE A 226 -9.92 -0.04 -5.73
C PHE A 226 -8.51 -0.24 -5.19
N GLY A 227 -8.29 -1.22 -4.30
CA GLY A 227 -7.00 -1.48 -3.67
C GLY A 227 -5.89 -1.81 -4.66
N LEU A 228 -6.05 -2.86 -5.47
CA LEU A 228 -5.06 -3.29 -6.45
C LEU A 228 -4.86 -2.26 -7.58
N PRO A 229 -5.91 -1.62 -8.16
CA PRO A 229 -5.71 -0.50 -9.09
C PRO A 229 -4.94 0.68 -8.48
N LEU A 230 -5.22 1.04 -7.22
CA LEU A 230 -4.46 2.08 -6.52
C LEU A 230 -3.00 1.64 -6.39
N SER A 231 -2.75 0.40 -5.98
CA SER A 231 -1.42 -0.17 -5.88
C SER A 231 -0.64 -0.08 -7.19
N ARG A 232 -1.19 -0.59 -8.28
CA ARG A 232 -0.59 -0.51 -9.62
C ARG A 232 -0.35 0.93 -10.09
N SER A 233 -1.22 1.86 -9.72
CA SER A 233 -1.04 3.27 -10.06
C SER A 233 0.16 3.91 -9.36
N ARG A 234 0.45 3.48 -8.11
CA ARG A 234 1.63 3.90 -7.35
C ARG A 234 2.91 3.38 -8.02
N GLU A 235 2.95 2.09 -8.35
CA GLU A 235 4.08 1.44 -9.05
C GLU A 235 4.46 2.17 -10.34
N LEU A 236 3.47 2.47 -11.19
CA LEU A 236 3.69 3.19 -12.46
C LEU A 236 4.20 4.63 -12.26
N GLY A 237 3.81 5.26 -11.15
CA GLY A 237 4.33 6.58 -10.77
C GLY A 237 5.80 6.50 -10.35
N CYS A 238 6.13 5.49 -9.55
CA CYS A 238 7.49 5.22 -9.07
C CYS A 238 8.43 4.80 -10.20
N ASP A 239 7.97 3.98 -11.14
CA ASP A 239 8.72 3.60 -12.35
C ASP A 239 9.15 4.82 -13.17
N LYS A 240 8.29 5.83 -13.29
CA LYS A 240 8.64 7.09 -13.97
C LYS A 240 9.66 7.91 -13.21
N ILE A 241 9.66 7.86 -11.89
CA ILE A 241 10.71 8.49 -11.07
C ILE A 241 12.03 7.74 -11.30
N GLY A 242 12.03 6.41 -11.21
CA GLY A 242 13.19 5.56 -11.51
C GLY A 242 13.75 5.83 -12.91
N GLN A 243 12.89 5.87 -13.94
CA GLN A 243 13.25 6.22 -15.31
C GLN A 243 13.94 7.58 -15.40
N LYS A 244 13.39 8.63 -14.75
CA LYS A 244 13.96 9.97 -14.85
C LYS A 244 15.32 10.10 -14.14
N LEU A 245 15.49 9.46 -12.97
CA LEU A 245 16.72 9.54 -12.19
C LEU A 245 17.85 8.67 -12.73
N SER A 246 17.51 7.56 -13.39
CA SER A 246 18.47 6.71 -14.10
C SER A 246 18.74 7.16 -15.53
N LYS A 247 17.84 7.96 -16.12
CA LYS A 247 17.77 8.25 -17.57
C LYS A 247 17.58 6.99 -18.43
N ASN A 248 17.21 5.86 -17.82
CA ASN A 248 17.00 4.60 -18.53
C ASN A 248 15.67 4.61 -19.27
N MET A 249 15.73 4.48 -20.60
CA MET A 249 14.53 4.46 -21.46
C MET A 249 14.16 3.05 -21.93
N ASP A 250 14.99 2.05 -21.62
CA ASP A 250 14.86 0.67 -22.11
C ASP A 250 13.90 -0.17 -21.25
N GLY A 251 13.71 0.20 -19.97
CA GLY A 251 12.94 -0.59 -19.00
C GLY A 251 13.67 -1.84 -18.49
N ARG A 252 14.94 -2.02 -18.89
CA ARG A 252 15.82 -3.12 -18.48
C ARG A 252 15.92 -3.30 -16.96
N PRO A 253 15.93 -2.25 -16.12
CA PRO A 253 15.97 -2.44 -14.68
C PRO A 253 14.80 -3.28 -14.13
N LEU A 254 13.62 -3.19 -14.75
CA LEU A 254 12.46 -4.01 -14.38
C LEU A 254 12.58 -5.46 -14.88
N MET A 255 13.39 -5.73 -15.90
CA MET A 255 13.61 -7.08 -16.42
C MET A 255 14.27 -7.99 -15.38
N ILE A 256 14.96 -7.42 -14.38
CA ILE A 256 15.53 -8.17 -13.27
C ILE A 256 14.46 -8.99 -12.52
N LEU A 257 13.21 -8.48 -12.46
CA LEU A 257 12.09 -9.16 -11.81
C LEU A 257 11.52 -10.31 -12.65
N SER A 258 11.70 -10.29 -13.97
CA SER A 258 11.17 -11.31 -14.88
C SER A 258 12.20 -12.38 -15.26
N ALA A 259 13.45 -11.99 -15.50
CA ALA A 259 14.52 -12.87 -15.96
C ALA A 259 15.56 -13.18 -14.86
N GLY A 260 15.42 -12.57 -13.69
CA GLY A 260 16.33 -12.74 -12.57
C GLY A 260 17.63 -11.96 -12.71
N LYS A 261 18.44 -11.97 -11.64
CA LYS A 261 19.68 -11.17 -11.53
C LYS A 261 20.73 -11.56 -12.54
N TYR A 262 20.76 -12.82 -12.98
CA TYR A 262 21.80 -13.29 -13.88
C TYR A 262 21.51 -13.00 -15.36
N ALA A 263 20.26 -13.17 -15.82
CA ALA A 263 19.92 -13.15 -17.24
C ALA A 263 19.29 -11.84 -17.76
N TYR A 264 18.91 -10.89 -16.89
CA TYR A 264 18.17 -9.69 -17.34
C TYR A 264 18.91 -8.80 -18.35
N GLN A 265 20.24 -8.88 -18.39
CA GLN A 265 21.06 -8.15 -19.38
C GLN A 265 21.07 -8.82 -20.75
N ASP A 266 20.86 -10.14 -20.80
CA ASP A 266 20.91 -10.94 -22.04
C ASP A 266 19.57 -10.90 -22.81
N ILE A 267 18.52 -10.36 -22.19
CA ILE A 267 17.19 -10.29 -22.81
C ILE A 267 17.13 -9.18 -23.86
N ASP A 268 16.70 -9.56 -25.05
CA ASP A 268 16.28 -8.65 -26.12
C ASP A 268 14.95 -7.98 -25.74
N MET A 269 15.04 -6.74 -25.27
CA MET A 269 13.90 -5.97 -24.76
C MET A 269 12.89 -5.62 -25.85
N GLU A 270 13.31 -5.54 -27.12
CA GLU A 270 12.42 -5.27 -28.24
C GLU A 270 11.57 -6.49 -28.54
N LYS A 271 12.20 -7.66 -28.70
CA LYS A 271 11.47 -8.93 -28.89
C LYS A 271 10.57 -9.25 -27.72
N TYR A 272 11.05 -9.08 -26.48
CA TYR A 272 10.23 -9.27 -25.28
C TYR A 272 8.98 -8.38 -25.30
N THR A 273 9.13 -7.10 -25.66
CA THR A 273 7.99 -6.17 -25.75
C THR A 273 7.04 -6.58 -26.87
N LYS A 274 7.55 -6.96 -28.04
CA LYS A 274 6.73 -7.42 -29.17
C LYS A 274 5.92 -8.67 -28.80
N GLU A 275 6.54 -9.61 -28.10
CA GLU A 275 5.94 -10.87 -27.73
C GLU A 275 4.96 -10.75 -26.55
N HIS A 276 5.40 -10.19 -25.42
CA HIS A 276 4.65 -10.20 -24.16
C HIS A 276 3.81 -8.94 -23.91
N PHE A 277 4.00 -7.90 -24.72
CA PHE A 277 3.14 -6.71 -24.68
C PHE A 277 2.33 -6.59 -25.97
N GLU A 278 2.91 -6.55 -27.16
CA GLU A 278 2.11 -6.17 -28.35
C GLU A 278 1.01 -7.17 -28.73
N LYS A 279 1.27 -8.47 -28.54
CA LYS A 279 0.25 -9.52 -28.69
C LYS A 279 -0.86 -9.36 -27.65
N LYS A 280 -2.09 -9.71 -28.04
CA LYS A 280 -3.21 -9.79 -27.10
C LYS A 280 -3.05 -11.06 -26.29
N ASP A 281 -3.16 -10.94 -24.98
CA ASP A 281 -3.12 -12.08 -24.06
C ASP A 281 -4.20 -11.90 -23.00
N PHE A 282 -5.22 -12.75 -23.08
CA PHE A 282 -6.34 -12.77 -22.15
C PHE A 282 -5.90 -13.18 -20.75
N TRP A 283 -4.96 -14.11 -20.63
CA TRP A 283 -4.46 -14.59 -19.34
C TRP A 283 -3.55 -13.55 -18.68
N ALA A 284 -2.78 -12.80 -19.46
CA ALA A 284 -2.05 -11.65 -18.93
C ALA A 284 -3.01 -10.60 -18.35
N TRP A 285 -4.17 -10.36 -18.97
CA TRP A 285 -5.17 -9.45 -18.43
C TRP A 285 -5.77 -9.95 -17.11
N ILE A 286 -6.14 -11.24 -17.03
CA ILE A 286 -6.62 -11.86 -15.78
C ILE A 286 -5.55 -11.73 -14.69
N SER A 287 -4.32 -12.13 -14.98
CA SER A 287 -3.21 -12.04 -14.03
C SER A 287 -3.02 -10.62 -13.49
N ASN A 288 -3.06 -9.62 -14.37
CA ASN A 288 -2.99 -8.22 -13.97
C ASN A 288 -4.15 -7.85 -13.01
N PHE A 289 -5.38 -8.31 -13.26
CA PHE A 289 -6.56 -8.01 -12.44
C PHE A 289 -6.39 -8.42 -10.97
N PHE A 290 -5.74 -9.56 -10.72
CA PHE A 290 -5.51 -10.11 -9.39
C PHE A 290 -4.16 -9.72 -8.76
N SER A 291 -3.33 -8.93 -9.46
CA SER A 291 -1.99 -8.55 -9.00
C SER A 291 -1.96 -7.15 -8.38
N ASP A 292 -1.19 -7.03 -7.28
CA ASP A 292 -0.89 -5.77 -6.59
C ASP A 292 0.15 -4.92 -7.35
N HIS A 293 1.02 -5.58 -8.10
CA HIS A 293 1.95 -4.99 -9.06
C HIS A 293 1.40 -5.17 -10.48
N GLY A 294 1.56 -4.15 -11.33
CA GLY A 294 1.17 -4.27 -12.73
C GLY A 294 2.07 -5.29 -13.43
N ASN A 295 1.54 -6.02 -14.41
CA ASN A 295 2.35 -6.96 -15.20
C ASN A 295 3.67 -6.33 -15.64
N ILE A 296 4.77 -7.07 -15.46
CA ILE A 296 6.12 -6.58 -15.76
C ILE A 296 6.19 -6.10 -17.22
N SER A 297 5.58 -6.83 -18.17
CA SER A 297 5.54 -6.43 -19.57
C SER A 297 4.81 -5.11 -19.82
N TRP A 298 3.82 -4.76 -18.99
CA TRP A 298 3.09 -3.48 -19.10
C TRP A 298 3.88 -2.33 -18.49
N ARG A 299 4.55 -2.58 -17.35
CA ARG A 299 5.45 -1.60 -16.72
C ARG A 299 6.65 -1.28 -17.61
N ILE A 300 7.31 -2.30 -18.15
CA ILE A 300 8.41 -2.16 -19.12
C ILE A 300 7.94 -1.37 -20.35
N ALA A 301 6.79 -1.71 -20.93
CA ALA A 301 6.27 -0.99 -22.08
C ALA A 301 5.94 0.48 -21.76
N ALA A 302 5.44 0.78 -20.55
CA ALA A 302 5.18 2.15 -20.10
C ALA A 302 6.46 3.01 -20.09
N VAL A 303 7.55 2.45 -19.57
CA VAL A 303 8.88 3.08 -19.57
C VAL A 303 9.37 3.27 -21.00
N ARG A 304 9.37 2.21 -21.81
CA ARG A 304 9.88 2.20 -23.19
C ARG A 304 9.16 3.15 -24.13
N LYS A 305 7.83 3.06 -24.16
CA LYS A 305 6.97 3.81 -25.09
C LYS A 305 6.53 5.16 -24.53
N LYS A 306 7.07 5.57 -23.37
CA LYS A 306 6.77 6.85 -22.67
C LYS A 306 5.28 7.15 -22.56
N HIS A 307 4.48 6.13 -22.29
CA HIS A 307 3.02 6.23 -22.19
C HIS A 307 2.54 5.82 -20.80
N GLN A 308 1.25 6.06 -20.51
CA GLN A 308 0.66 5.55 -19.27
C GLN A 308 0.15 4.13 -19.51
N ALA A 309 0.68 3.13 -18.82
CA ALA A 309 0.05 1.82 -18.75
C ALA A 309 -1.36 1.97 -18.14
N GLY A 310 -2.28 1.11 -18.57
CA GLY A 310 -3.62 1.10 -17.99
C GLY A 310 -3.65 0.26 -16.71
N LEU A 311 -4.57 0.61 -15.81
CA LEU A 311 -4.71 -0.07 -14.52
C LEU A 311 -5.45 -1.40 -14.66
N PHE A 312 -6.59 -1.40 -15.35
CA PHE A 312 -7.40 -2.60 -15.59
C PHE A 312 -7.05 -3.25 -16.92
N PHE A 313 -7.04 -2.44 -17.97
CA PHE A 313 -6.81 -2.90 -19.34
C PHE A 313 -5.49 -2.40 -19.86
N LYS A 314 -4.93 -3.17 -20.77
CA LYS A 314 -3.73 -2.81 -21.49
C LYS A 314 -3.94 -1.51 -22.27
N ASN A 315 -3.18 -0.48 -21.94
CA ASN A 315 -3.17 0.75 -22.73
C ASN A 315 -2.12 0.64 -23.84
N LYS A 316 -2.49 0.87 -25.10
CA LYS A 316 -1.56 0.91 -26.24
C LYS A 316 -1.38 2.32 -26.81
N LYS A 317 -2.04 3.35 -26.26
CA LYS A 317 -1.95 4.72 -26.77
C LYS A 317 -0.54 5.25 -26.55
N ASP A 318 0.14 5.55 -27.64
CA ASP A 318 1.42 6.22 -27.67
C ASP A 318 1.19 7.74 -27.55
N ASN A 319 1.73 8.35 -26.49
CA ASN A 319 1.57 9.79 -26.26
C ASN A 319 2.56 10.64 -27.07
N THR A 320 3.43 10.02 -27.87
CA THR A 320 4.40 10.72 -28.73
C THR A 320 3.81 11.18 -30.07
N LYS A 321 2.57 10.80 -30.40
CA LYS A 321 1.84 11.23 -31.61
C LYS A 321 0.82 12.36 -31.35
N LYS A 322 1.20 13.38 -30.59
CA LYS A 322 0.41 14.61 -30.44
C LYS A 322 1.21 15.83 -30.83
#